data_AF-A0A834H1Y1-F1
#
_entry.id   AF-A0A834H1Y1-F1
#
_cell.length_a   1.000
_cell.length_b   1.000
_cell.length_c   1.000
_cell.angle_alpha   90.00
_cell.angle_beta   90.00
_cell.angle_gamma   90.00
#
_symmetry.space_group_name_H-M   'P 1'
#
loop_
_entity.id
_entity.type
_entity.pdbx_description
1 polymer ?
#
loop_
_entity_poly.entity_id
_entity_poly.type
_entity_poly.pdbx_seq_one_letter_code
_entity_poly.pdbx_strand_id
1 'polypeptide(L)'
;MHNNRPFLLSLLLCAVVAHGRLISDGGLHQPAELLRLKPSAAASSCDQTYGFLPCTTTVLGNLFLILAYGYLMYLGATYLSSGSEMLLEILGPGIIGGLFLPILGALPDAMLILGTNLCISIHLPISYLCNSSFLICCLCAVSGLSGSTTTAQSQVSVGMGLLAGSTVMLLTVIWGTCVVVGKCDLRDSLAIDGKDTVGFSLTGSGVSTDIWTSYAARIMAVSVVPFLVVQLPQLMSSTSGRHLAVLIALVVSLSLLIAYCVYQVFQPWIQRRKLEYAKHKHVMSGVLRHLRKHALGRLRRDDGKPNEEVIQTLFNSIDGNKDGSISATEMRAFIVGVQFDEVNLDMDDAINKVMSDFDTSHDGRIDFPEFVNGISKWLGEAKSSGVDSHDAGPDTIKYLDHFHMQTKKEHDHLGDQSLVDQSDEMVKGVEKPKWTSIKAALLLLLGTLIAAAFADPLVDAVDNFSDATSIPSFFISFIVLPLATNSSESVSAIIFASRKKRRSASLTFSELYGAATMNNLLCLAVFLALVYIRDLTWDFSAEVLVIVVVCLVMGAFASFRTTFPLWTSFVAFLLYPFSLALVYVLDYILGWS
;
A
#
# COMPACT_ATOMS: atom_id res chain seq x y z
N MET A 1 13.54 -0.29 -19.67
CA MET A 1 12.33 -0.21 -20.52
C MET A 1 11.53 1.02 -20.14
N HIS A 2 11.85 2.17 -20.74
CA HIS A 2 11.04 3.38 -20.59
C HIS A 2 9.99 3.39 -21.70
N ASN A 3 8.78 3.84 -21.34
CA ASN A 3 7.83 4.49 -22.22
C ASN A 3 6.70 3.70 -22.91
N ASN A 4 6.07 2.73 -22.22
CA ASN A 4 4.74 2.22 -22.61
C ASN A 4 3.56 2.90 -21.90
N ARG A 5 3.81 3.81 -20.94
CA ARG A 5 2.73 4.55 -20.25
C ARG A 5 1.91 5.47 -21.18
N PRO A 6 2.50 6.22 -22.15
CA PRO A 6 1.68 6.97 -23.10
C PRO A 6 1.13 6.09 -24.23
N PHE A 7 1.71 4.91 -24.49
CA PHE A 7 1.22 4.01 -25.53
C PHE A 7 -0.01 3.22 -25.08
N LEU A 8 -0.09 2.82 -23.80
CA LEU A 8 -1.31 2.26 -23.20
C LEU A 8 -2.39 3.34 -22.99
N LEU A 9 -2.01 4.55 -22.57
CA LEU A 9 -2.96 5.68 -22.51
C LEU A 9 -3.48 6.03 -23.89
N SER A 10 -2.63 6.03 -24.93
CA SER A 10 -3.02 6.27 -26.32
C SER A 10 -3.82 5.10 -26.90
N LEU A 11 -3.54 3.84 -26.54
CA LEU A 11 -4.37 2.70 -26.94
C LEU A 11 -5.73 2.69 -26.24
N LEU A 12 -5.79 3.09 -24.96
CA LEU A 12 -7.03 3.20 -24.19
C LEU A 12 -7.83 4.44 -24.58
N LEU A 13 -7.19 5.58 -24.84
CA LEU A 13 -7.84 6.77 -25.41
C LEU A 13 -8.25 6.55 -26.86
N CYS A 14 -7.46 5.84 -27.68
CA CYS A 14 -7.88 5.43 -29.02
C CYS A 14 -8.95 4.34 -28.96
N ALA A 15 -8.99 3.46 -27.96
CA ALA A 15 -10.12 2.54 -27.76
C ALA A 15 -11.37 3.30 -27.32
N VAL A 16 -11.25 4.27 -26.41
CA VAL A 16 -12.34 5.15 -25.96
C VAL A 16 -12.83 6.08 -27.07
N VAL A 17 -11.96 6.54 -27.96
CA VAL A 17 -12.29 7.43 -29.10
C VAL A 17 -12.72 6.65 -30.35
N ALA A 18 -12.16 5.45 -30.61
CA ALA A 18 -12.57 4.60 -31.73
C ALA A 18 -13.81 3.75 -31.43
N HIS A 19 -14.09 3.42 -30.16
CA HIS A 19 -15.37 2.81 -29.73
C HIS A 19 -16.40 3.80 -29.18
N GLY A 20 -16.13 5.11 -29.19
CA GLY A 20 -17.07 6.18 -28.82
C GLY A 20 -18.33 6.28 -29.70
N ARG A 21 -18.62 5.28 -30.54
CA ARG A 21 -19.84 5.17 -31.32
C ARG A 21 -20.67 3.91 -31.09
N LEU A 22 -20.34 3.01 -30.15
CA LEU A 22 -21.11 1.76 -30.01
C LEU A 22 -21.02 1.08 -28.62
N ILE A 23 -21.24 1.81 -27.51
CA ILE A 23 -21.68 1.19 -26.24
C ILE A 23 -22.63 2.17 -25.51
N SER A 24 -23.78 2.39 -26.13
CA SER A 24 -24.98 2.88 -25.45
C SER A 24 -26.10 2.30 -26.29
N ASP A 25 -26.96 1.47 -25.71
CA ASP A 25 -28.15 0.96 -26.38
C ASP A 25 -29.15 2.13 -26.55
N GLY A 26 -28.84 3.04 -27.47
CA GLY A 26 -29.64 4.19 -27.83
C GLY A 26 -30.55 3.86 -29.02
N GLY A 27 -31.85 3.77 -28.75
CA GLY A 27 -32.89 3.75 -29.78
C GLY A 27 -32.84 5.04 -30.61
N LEU A 28 -32.70 4.89 -31.92
CA LEU A 28 -32.68 6.00 -32.87
C LEU A 28 -34.11 6.57 -33.03
N HIS A 29 -34.27 7.87 -32.77
CA HIS A 29 -35.44 8.65 -33.20
C HIS A 29 -35.60 8.57 -34.73
N GLN A 30 -36.79 8.17 -35.22
CA GLN A 30 -37.30 8.57 -36.54
C GLN A 30 -38.84 8.58 -36.57
N PRO A 31 -39.44 9.37 -37.49
CA PRO A 31 -40.77 9.96 -37.33
C PRO A 31 -41.93 9.00 -37.65
N ALA A 32 -43.14 9.51 -37.42
CA ALA A 32 -44.43 8.84 -37.37
C ALA A 32 -44.80 7.86 -38.51
N GLU A 33 -45.71 6.97 -38.10
CA GLU A 33 -46.70 6.16 -38.85
C GLU A 33 -46.41 4.71 -39.27
N LEU A 34 -47.21 3.84 -38.63
CA LEU A 34 -47.93 2.69 -39.20
C LEU A 34 -47.17 1.40 -39.55
N LEU A 35 -46.99 0.51 -38.58
CA LEU A 35 -47.52 -0.86 -38.67
C LEU A 35 -47.34 -1.63 -37.35
N ARG A 36 -48.46 -2.16 -36.89
CA ARG A 36 -48.68 -2.87 -35.63
C ARG A 36 -48.03 -4.26 -35.68
N LEU A 37 -46.90 -4.44 -34.98
CA LEU A 37 -46.39 -5.75 -34.57
C LEU A 37 -46.13 -5.71 -33.05
N LYS A 38 -46.66 -6.73 -32.37
CA LYS A 38 -46.67 -6.91 -30.90
C LYS A 38 -45.29 -6.63 -30.26
N PRO A 39 -45.20 -5.90 -29.13
CA PRO A 39 -43.98 -5.85 -28.35
C PRO A 39 -43.89 -7.11 -27.49
N SER A 40 -42.87 -7.92 -27.72
CA SER A 40 -42.43 -8.98 -26.81
C SER A 40 -40.93 -8.91 -26.72
N ALA A 41 -40.43 -7.99 -25.90
CA ALA A 41 -39.17 -8.04 -25.17
C ALA A 41 -39.06 -6.72 -24.41
N ALA A 42 -39.22 -6.78 -23.08
CA ALA A 42 -38.80 -5.68 -22.23
C ALA A 42 -37.28 -5.52 -22.41
N ALA A 43 -36.84 -4.40 -22.97
CA ALA A 43 -35.45 -4.01 -22.90
C ALA A 43 -35.14 -3.69 -21.43
N SER A 44 -34.25 -4.46 -20.79
CA SER A 44 -33.77 -4.18 -19.45
C SER A 44 -32.96 -2.88 -19.48
N SER A 45 -33.57 -1.77 -19.05
CA SER A 45 -32.84 -0.50 -18.90
C SER A 45 -31.80 -0.67 -17.81
N CYS A 46 -30.53 -0.52 -18.17
CA CYS A 46 -29.47 -0.41 -17.19
C CYS A 46 -29.47 1.03 -16.63
N ASP A 47 -29.55 1.16 -15.31
CA ASP A 47 -29.53 2.45 -14.64
C ASP A 47 -28.09 2.97 -14.51
N GLN A 48 -27.88 4.20 -14.98
CA GLN A 48 -26.56 4.85 -14.94
C GLN A 48 -26.33 5.48 -13.56
N THR A 49 -25.30 5.05 -12.84
CA THR A 49 -24.97 5.50 -11.46
C THR A 49 -25.03 7.03 -11.26
N TYR A 50 -24.50 7.80 -12.21
CA TYR A 50 -24.55 9.27 -12.19
C TYR A 50 -25.24 9.87 -13.43
N GLY A 51 -25.95 9.08 -14.24
CA GLY A 51 -26.63 9.54 -15.45
C GLY A 51 -25.72 9.92 -16.64
N PHE A 52 -24.41 9.76 -16.53
CA PHE A 52 -23.46 9.99 -17.63
C PHE A 52 -22.38 8.90 -17.75
N LEU A 53 -22.18 8.09 -16.71
CA LEU A 53 -21.20 7.00 -16.74
C LEU A 53 -21.78 5.78 -17.48
N PRO A 54 -20.94 5.04 -18.23
CA PRO A 54 -21.38 3.88 -18.98
C PRO A 54 -21.88 2.78 -18.04
N CYS A 55 -22.94 2.10 -18.45
CA CYS A 55 -23.52 0.98 -17.72
C CYS A 55 -23.92 -0.11 -18.72
N THR A 56 -23.94 -1.37 -18.28
CA THR A 56 -24.19 -2.52 -19.16
C THR A 56 -24.80 -3.68 -18.39
N THR A 57 -25.61 -4.48 -19.06
CA THR A 57 -26.18 -5.73 -18.52
C THR A 57 -25.39 -6.96 -18.97
N THR A 58 -24.37 -6.78 -19.81
CA THR A 58 -23.59 -7.90 -20.37
C THR A 58 -22.44 -8.27 -19.44
N VAL A 59 -22.14 -9.58 -19.33
CA VAL A 59 -21.03 -10.09 -18.53
C VAL A 59 -19.69 -9.45 -18.94
N LEU A 60 -19.41 -9.39 -20.25
CA LEU A 60 -18.17 -8.82 -20.77
C LEU A 60 -18.08 -7.30 -20.50
N GLY A 61 -19.20 -6.60 -20.65
CA GLY A 61 -19.26 -5.17 -20.36
C GLY A 61 -19.01 -4.87 -18.89
N ASN A 62 -19.64 -5.61 -17.98
CA ASN A 62 -19.46 -5.42 -16.54
C ASN A 62 -18.03 -5.78 -16.11
N LEU A 63 -17.45 -6.83 -16.69
CA LEU A 63 -16.03 -7.14 -16.47
C LEU A 63 -15.12 -6.00 -16.92
N PHE A 64 -15.39 -5.40 -18.08
CA PHE A 64 -14.64 -4.23 -18.55
C PHE A 64 -14.79 -3.03 -17.61
N LEU A 65 -16.01 -2.74 -17.13
CA LEU A 65 -16.26 -1.65 -16.18
C LEU A 65 -15.56 -1.88 -14.84
N ILE A 66 -15.61 -3.10 -14.31
CA ILE A 66 -14.87 -3.49 -13.09
C ILE A 66 -13.37 -3.23 -13.26
N LEU A 67 -12.78 -3.62 -14.39
CA LEU A 67 -11.36 -3.39 -14.65
C LEU A 67 -11.03 -1.90 -14.83
N ALA A 68 -11.88 -1.15 -15.52
CA ALA A 68 -11.68 0.27 -15.77
C ALA A 68 -11.81 1.09 -14.48
N TYR A 69 -12.89 0.91 -13.72
CA TYR A 69 -13.11 1.59 -12.44
C TYR A 69 -12.14 1.09 -11.37
N GLY A 70 -11.79 -0.20 -11.36
CA GLY A 70 -10.76 -0.75 -10.49
C GLY A 70 -9.38 -0.11 -10.74
N TYR A 71 -9.01 0.13 -12.00
CA TYR A 71 -7.78 0.86 -12.32
C TYR A 71 -7.80 2.33 -11.88
N LEU A 72 -8.95 3.00 -11.98
CA LEU A 72 -9.11 4.37 -11.49
C LEU A 72 -9.04 4.43 -9.96
N MET A 73 -9.64 3.46 -9.27
CA MET A 73 -9.50 3.30 -7.82
C MET A 73 -8.04 3.06 -7.41
N TYR A 74 -7.32 2.20 -8.13
CA TYR A 74 -5.88 2.00 -7.93
C TYR A 74 -5.08 3.30 -8.10
N LEU A 75 -5.43 4.12 -9.10
CA LEU A 75 -4.79 5.43 -9.29
C LEU A 75 -5.09 6.37 -8.10
N GLY A 76 -6.32 6.39 -7.61
CA GLY A 76 -6.72 7.12 -6.41
C GLY A 76 -5.92 6.69 -5.18
N ALA A 77 -5.83 5.38 -4.92
CA ALA A 77 -5.03 4.80 -3.84
C ALA A 77 -3.54 5.13 -3.97
N THR A 78 -2.99 5.14 -5.19
CA THR A 78 -1.59 5.51 -5.45
C THR A 78 -1.31 6.97 -5.12
N TYR A 79 -2.22 7.89 -5.50
CA TYR A 79 -2.08 9.31 -5.14
C TYR A 79 -2.22 9.53 -3.64
N LEU A 80 -3.12 8.81 -2.99
CA LEU A 80 -3.33 8.89 -1.55
C LEU A 80 -2.09 8.40 -0.79
N SER A 81 -1.55 7.23 -1.18
CA SER A 81 -0.29 6.69 -0.66
C SER A 81 0.85 7.69 -0.84
N SER A 82 1.04 8.22 -2.05
CA SER A 82 2.12 9.17 -2.35
C SER A 82 1.98 10.48 -1.56
N GLY A 83 0.76 11.03 -1.46
CA GLY A 83 0.50 12.24 -0.68
C GLY A 83 0.72 12.02 0.82
N SER A 84 0.39 10.83 1.33
CA SER A 84 0.57 10.46 2.73
C SER A 84 2.06 10.33 3.08
N GLU A 85 2.85 9.73 2.18
CA GLU A 85 4.30 9.62 2.32
C GLU A 85 4.97 11.00 2.35
N MET A 86 4.59 11.91 1.45
CA MET A 86 5.08 13.30 1.46
C MET A 86 4.74 14.04 2.77
N LEU A 87 3.62 13.74 3.39
CA LEU A 87 3.22 14.37 4.65
C LEU A 87 4.06 13.86 5.84
N LEU A 88 4.50 12.60 5.81
CA LEU A 88 5.33 11.98 6.86
C LEU A 88 6.68 12.68 7.00
N GLU A 89 7.28 13.10 5.90
CA GLU A 89 8.58 13.77 5.91
C GLU A 89 8.50 15.17 6.53
N ILE A 90 7.44 15.92 6.22
CA ILE A 90 7.32 17.33 6.62
C ILE A 90 6.99 17.47 8.12
N LEU A 91 6.05 16.66 8.62
CA LEU A 91 5.53 16.81 9.99
C LEU A 91 6.05 15.72 10.95
N GLY A 92 6.90 14.81 10.46
CA GLY A 92 7.54 13.78 11.24
C GLY A 92 6.61 12.60 11.62
N PRO A 93 7.19 11.54 12.19
CA PRO A 93 6.48 10.27 12.40
C PRO A 93 5.45 10.29 13.54
N GLY A 94 5.33 11.38 14.31
CA GLY A 94 4.47 11.47 15.51
C GLY A 94 2.97 11.39 15.21
N ILE A 95 2.26 12.51 15.34
CA ILE A 95 0.80 12.55 15.16
C ILE A 95 0.40 12.10 13.74
N ILE A 96 1.11 12.57 12.71
CA ILE A 96 0.75 12.24 11.33
C ILE A 96 1.06 10.79 11.00
N GLY A 97 2.25 10.31 11.35
CA GLY A 97 2.65 8.93 11.11
C GLY A 97 1.78 7.89 11.82
N GLY A 98 1.34 8.19 13.05
CA GLY A 98 0.56 7.27 13.87
C GLY A 98 -0.97 7.43 13.83
N LEU A 99 -1.49 8.53 13.29
CA LEU A 99 -2.95 8.77 13.21
C LEU A 99 -3.41 8.99 11.76
N PHE A 100 -2.78 9.91 11.03
CA PHE A 100 -3.27 10.30 9.70
C PHE A 100 -2.94 9.28 8.61
N LEU A 101 -1.70 8.77 8.54
CA LEU A 101 -1.33 7.81 7.49
C LEU A 101 -2.11 6.49 7.56
N PRO A 102 -2.32 5.88 8.75
CA PRO A 102 -3.11 4.67 8.86
C PRO A 102 -4.56 4.89 8.39
N ILE A 103 -5.17 6.03 8.74
CA ILE A 103 -6.54 6.37 8.33
C ILE A 103 -6.61 6.63 6.82
N LEU A 104 -5.62 7.33 6.26
CA LEU A 104 -5.55 7.61 4.83
C LEU A 104 -5.33 6.32 4.01
N GLY A 105 -4.51 5.39 4.46
CA GLY A 105 -4.30 4.10 3.78
C GLY A 105 -5.59 3.28 3.64
N ALA A 106 -6.41 3.25 4.69
CA ALA A 106 -7.69 2.52 4.69
C ALA A 106 -8.88 3.32 4.13
N LEU A 107 -8.66 4.56 3.66
CA LEU A 107 -9.73 5.43 3.17
C LEU A 107 -10.41 4.89 1.89
N PRO A 108 -9.70 4.40 0.85
CA PRO A 108 -10.35 3.85 -0.34
C PRO A 108 -11.27 2.67 -0.01
N ASP A 109 -10.85 1.80 0.92
CA ASP A 109 -11.67 0.69 1.42
C ASP A 109 -12.91 1.21 2.16
N ALA A 110 -12.75 2.21 3.03
CA ALA A 110 -13.87 2.85 3.71
C ALA A 110 -14.85 3.54 2.75
N MET A 111 -14.37 4.15 1.65
CA MET A 111 -15.22 4.77 0.64
C MET A 111 -16.05 3.75 -0.13
N LEU A 112 -15.46 2.59 -0.49
CA LEU A 112 -16.19 1.49 -1.13
C LEU A 112 -17.22 0.85 -0.21
N ILE A 113 -16.94 0.76 1.09
CA ILE A 113 -17.90 0.27 2.09
C ILE A 113 -19.05 1.27 2.30
N LEU A 114 -18.72 2.56 2.34
CA LEU A 114 -19.72 3.59 2.58
C LEU A 114 -20.61 3.81 1.36
N GLY A 115 -20.06 3.90 0.15
CA GLY A 115 -20.79 4.36 -1.03
C GLY A 115 -21.28 5.81 -0.89
N THR A 116 -21.10 6.65 -1.92
CA THR A 116 -21.54 8.05 -1.92
C THR A 116 -23.06 8.20 -1.73
N ASN A 117 -23.83 7.23 -2.23
CA ASN A 117 -25.29 7.17 -2.09
C ASN A 117 -25.79 6.89 -0.65
N LEU A 118 -24.94 6.33 0.23
CA LEU A 118 -25.37 5.89 1.56
C LEU A 118 -25.23 6.97 2.63
N CYS A 119 -24.34 7.95 2.43
CA CYS A 119 -24.09 9.06 3.34
C CYS A 119 -25.31 10.01 3.47
N ILE A 120 -26.17 10.06 2.44
CA ILE A 120 -27.26 11.06 2.31
C ILE A 120 -28.47 10.77 3.19
N SER A 121 -28.76 9.50 3.48
CA SER A 121 -29.96 9.15 4.27
C SER A 121 -29.68 9.10 5.78
N ILE A 122 -28.49 9.53 6.23
CA ILE A 122 -28.25 9.85 7.64
C ILE A 122 -28.90 11.22 7.90
N HIS A 123 -30.21 11.21 8.16
CA HIS A 123 -30.96 12.40 8.57
C HIS A 123 -30.62 12.77 10.03
N LEU A 124 -29.36 13.06 10.33
CA LEU A 124 -28.98 13.77 11.56
C LEU A 124 -28.82 15.27 11.24
N PRO A 125 -29.15 16.17 12.19
CA PRO A 125 -28.89 17.60 12.04
C PRO A 125 -27.39 17.85 12.24
N ILE A 126 -26.55 17.47 11.26
CA ILE A 126 -25.09 17.68 11.24
C ILE A 126 -24.74 19.08 10.70
N SER A 127 -25.68 20.04 10.76
CA SER A 127 -25.41 21.44 10.45
C SER A 127 -24.40 22.08 11.40
N TYR A 128 -24.09 21.45 12.55
CA TYR A 128 -23.14 21.97 13.54
C TYR A 128 -21.72 21.38 13.49
N LEU A 129 -21.50 20.24 12.81
CA LEU A 129 -20.18 19.59 12.71
C LEU A 129 -19.44 19.88 11.40
N CYS A 130 -20.10 20.37 10.34
CA CYS A 130 -19.43 20.71 9.07
C CYS A 130 -18.47 21.92 9.18
N ASN A 131 -18.47 22.66 10.30
CA ASN A 131 -17.64 23.85 10.46
C ASN A 131 -16.18 23.59 10.86
N SER A 132 -15.75 22.34 11.10
CA SER A 132 -14.39 22.10 11.63
C SER A 132 -13.60 20.97 10.98
N SER A 133 -14.13 20.29 9.96
CA SER A 133 -13.38 19.21 9.28
C SER A 133 -13.71 19.17 7.78
N PHE A 134 -12.79 19.72 6.98
CA PHE A 134 -12.87 19.80 5.53
C PHE A 134 -13.07 18.42 4.86
N LEU A 135 -12.55 17.35 5.49
CA LEU A 135 -12.67 15.98 5.00
C LEU A 135 -14.12 15.43 5.04
N ILE A 136 -14.86 15.75 6.10
CA ILE A 136 -16.26 15.31 6.28
C ILE A 136 -17.19 16.11 5.35
N CYS A 137 -16.92 17.41 5.18
CA CYS A 137 -17.72 18.27 4.33
C CYS A 137 -17.49 17.97 2.82
N CYS A 138 -16.29 17.54 2.39
CA CYS A 138 -16.04 17.03 1.03
C CYS A 138 -16.73 15.68 0.76
N LEU A 139 -16.77 14.79 1.74
CA LEU A 139 -17.50 13.52 1.68
C LEU A 139 -19.02 13.73 1.51
N CYS A 140 -19.56 14.79 2.13
CA CYS A 140 -20.98 15.16 2.04
C CYS A 140 -21.35 16.00 0.80
N ALA A 141 -20.38 16.64 0.12
CA ALA A 141 -20.66 17.60 -0.96
C ALA A 141 -20.88 16.96 -2.34
N VAL A 142 -20.49 15.69 -2.52
CA VAL A 142 -20.67 14.93 -3.79
C VAL A 142 -21.97 14.12 -3.77
N SER A 143 -22.68 14.11 -2.65
CA SER A 143 -23.74 13.16 -2.35
C SER A 143 -25.09 13.56 -2.98
N GLY A 144 -25.38 13.03 -4.17
CA GLY A 144 -26.69 13.04 -4.81
C GLY A 144 -27.48 11.74 -4.55
N LEU A 145 -28.74 11.89 -4.16
CA LEU A 145 -29.87 10.95 -4.02
C LEU A 145 -29.77 9.67 -3.14
N SER A 146 -30.59 9.71 -2.08
CA SER A 146 -31.21 8.62 -1.30
C SER A 146 -31.38 7.25 -1.98
N GLY A 147 -30.55 6.27 -1.62
CA GLY A 147 -30.78 4.84 -1.95
C GLY A 147 -31.82 4.15 -1.04
N SER A 148 -32.57 3.19 -1.59
CA SER A 148 -33.49 2.32 -0.84
C SER A 148 -32.75 1.33 0.06
N THR A 149 -33.45 0.71 1.03
CA THR A 149 -32.87 -0.31 1.94
C THR A 149 -32.33 -1.53 1.19
N THR A 150 -32.89 -1.87 0.02
CA THR A 150 -32.45 -3.00 -0.80
C THR A 150 -31.12 -2.73 -1.48
N THR A 151 -30.94 -1.53 -2.04
CA THR A 151 -29.66 -1.12 -2.64
C THR A 151 -28.59 -1.00 -1.56
N ALA A 152 -28.95 -0.49 -0.38
CA ALA A 152 -28.06 -0.43 0.78
C ALA A 152 -27.57 -1.83 1.20
N GLN A 153 -28.43 -2.85 1.25
CA GLN A 153 -28.02 -4.21 1.63
C GLN A 153 -27.04 -4.82 0.61
N SER A 154 -27.26 -4.60 -0.70
CA SER A 154 -26.34 -5.08 -1.76
C SER A 154 -24.96 -4.44 -1.66
N GLN A 155 -24.90 -3.12 -1.48
CA GLN A 155 -23.64 -2.39 -1.32
C GLN A 155 -22.88 -2.83 -0.06
N VAL A 156 -23.59 -3.13 1.02
CA VAL A 156 -23.00 -3.63 2.27
C VAL A 156 -22.42 -5.03 2.09
N SER A 157 -23.06 -5.91 1.30
CA SER A 157 -22.49 -7.21 0.92
C SER A 157 -21.16 -7.06 0.17
N VAL A 158 -21.11 -6.15 -0.82
CA VAL A 158 -19.88 -5.83 -1.54
C VAL A 158 -18.80 -5.30 -0.60
N GLY A 159 -19.16 -4.37 0.29
CA GLY A 159 -18.26 -3.78 1.29
C GLY A 159 -17.71 -4.80 2.29
N MET A 160 -18.54 -5.75 2.76
CA MET A 160 -18.10 -6.82 3.65
C MET A 160 -17.14 -7.79 2.94
N GLY A 161 -17.39 -8.10 1.67
CA GLY A 161 -16.47 -8.88 0.85
C GLY A 161 -15.14 -8.18 0.63
N LEU A 162 -15.12 -6.87 0.41
CA LEU A 162 -13.88 -6.09 0.39
C LEU A 162 -13.15 -6.15 1.74
N LEU A 163 -13.83 -5.91 2.87
CA LEU A 163 -13.23 -5.97 4.21
C LEU A 163 -12.53 -7.33 4.44
N ALA A 164 -13.26 -8.42 4.19
CA ALA A 164 -12.74 -9.77 4.38
C ALA A 164 -11.62 -10.08 3.38
N GLY A 165 -11.83 -9.75 2.11
CA GLY A 165 -10.87 -9.96 1.03
C GLY A 165 -9.57 -9.21 1.25
N SER A 166 -9.62 -7.94 1.66
CA SER A 166 -8.45 -7.10 1.94
C SER A 166 -7.57 -7.72 3.01
N THR A 167 -8.15 -8.03 4.18
CA THR A 167 -7.39 -8.61 5.30
C THR A 167 -6.87 -10.01 4.95
N VAL A 168 -7.70 -10.86 4.34
CA VAL A 168 -7.29 -12.22 4.00
C VAL A 168 -6.21 -12.20 2.93
N MET A 169 -6.34 -11.42 1.86
CA MET A 169 -5.33 -11.30 0.79
C MET A 169 -3.99 -10.78 1.34
N LEU A 170 -4.00 -9.77 2.22
CA LEU A 170 -2.79 -9.25 2.88
C LEU A 170 -2.06 -10.33 3.67
N LEU A 171 -2.79 -11.10 4.49
CA LEU A 171 -2.22 -12.10 5.38
C LEU A 171 -1.92 -13.45 4.72
N THR A 172 -2.33 -13.66 3.48
CA THR A 172 -2.15 -14.94 2.77
C THR A 172 -1.30 -14.77 1.52
N VAL A 173 -1.87 -14.20 0.46
CA VAL A 173 -1.24 -14.06 -0.86
C VAL A 173 -0.03 -13.13 -0.78
N ILE A 174 -0.20 -11.95 -0.19
CA ILE A 174 0.88 -10.95 -0.14
C ILE A 174 1.95 -11.39 0.85
N TRP A 175 1.54 -11.79 2.06
CA TRP A 175 2.44 -12.35 3.07
C TRP A 175 3.26 -13.53 2.53
N GLY A 176 2.62 -14.50 1.87
CA GLY A 176 3.28 -15.67 1.28
C GLY A 176 4.25 -15.27 0.17
N THR A 177 3.87 -14.31 -0.68
CA THR A 177 4.73 -13.78 -1.74
C THR A 177 5.97 -13.09 -1.16
N CYS A 178 5.82 -12.31 -0.09
CA CYS A 178 6.93 -11.68 0.60
C CYS A 178 7.92 -12.70 1.18
N VAL A 179 7.45 -13.85 1.70
CA VAL A 179 8.33 -14.94 2.15
C VAL A 179 9.10 -15.56 0.99
N VAL A 180 8.44 -15.84 -0.14
CA VAL A 180 9.07 -16.46 -1.32
C VAL A 180 10.11 -15.53 -1.94
N VAL A 181 9.74 -14.27 -2.16
CA VAL A 181 10.58 -13.27 -2.82
C VAL A 181 11.73 -12.82 -1.92
N GLY A 182 11.49 -12.72 -0.60
CA GLY A 182 12.51 -12.32 0.38
C GLY A 182 13.40 -13.45 0.89
N LYS A 183 13.25 -14.69 0.39
CA LYS A 183 13.96 -15.86 0.89
C LYS A 183 15.50 -15.67 0.85
N CYS A 184 16.13 -16.07 1.95
CA CYS A 184 17.57 -16.12 2.13
C CYS A 184 17.97 -17.47 2.75
N ASP A 185 19.24 -17.82 2.66
CA ASP A 185 19.79 -19.02 3.30
C ASP A 185 19.69 -18.92 4.83
N LEU A 186 19.15 -19.97 5.46
CA LEU A 186 19.04 -20.08 6.92
C LEU A 186 20.30 -20.76 7.48
N ARG A 187 21.00 -20.09 8.41
CA ARG A 187 21.99 -20.72 9.32
C ARG A 187 21.56 -20.50 10.76
N ASP A 188 21.58 -21.55 11.57
CA ASP A 188 21.16 -21.51 12.98
C ASP A 188 19.77 -20.88 13.18
N SER A 189 18.85 -21.17 12.26
CA SER A 189 17.49 -20.60 12.23
C SER A 189 17.42 -19.08 12.03
N LEU A 190 18.48 -18.45 11.51
CA LEU A 190 18.52 -17.03 11.13
C LEU A 190 18.87 -16.88 9.64
N ALA A 191 18.15 -16.01 8.96
CA ALA A 191 18.37 -15.68 7.56
C ALA A 191 19.62 -14.81 7.41
N ILE A 192 20.50 -15.18 6.48
CA ILE A 192 21.69 -14.39 6.17
C ILE A 192 21.37 -13.39 5.05
N ASP A 193 21.46 -12.11 5.38
CA ASP A 193 21.16 -11.02 4.45
C ASP A 193 21.90 -11.17 3.11
N GLY A 194 21.15 -11.08 2.01
CA GLY A 194 21.65 -11.09 0.64
C GLY A 194 22.19 -12.42 0.10
N LYS A 195 22.15 -13.52 0.87
CA LYS A 195 22.61 -14.84 0.42
C LYS A 195 21.43 -15.77 0.10
N ASP A 196 21.37 -16.24 -1.13
CA ASP A 196 20.37 -17.19 -1.62
C ASP A 196 21.06 -18.23 -2.51
N THR A 197 21.86 -19.10 -1.90
CA THR A 197 22.68 -20.12 -2.58
C THR A 197 21.99 -21.49 -2.59
N VAL A 198 21.08 -21.73 -1.65
CA VAL A 198 20.42 -23.03 -1.46
C VAL A 198 19.28 -23.26 -2.46
N GLY A 199 18.95 -22.28 -3.31
CA GLY A 199 17.92 -22.41 -4.34
C GLY A 199 16.53 -22.58 -3.71
N PHE A 200 15.88 -23.73 -3.97
CA PHE A 200 14.56 -24.04 -3.40
C PHE A 200 14.69 -25.09 -2.29
N SER A 201 14.77 -24.63 -1.04
CA SER A 201 14.76 -25.51 0.14
C SER A 201 13.66 -25.07 1.10
N LEU A 202 12.75 -26.01 1.40
CA LEU A 202 11.57 -25.74 2.22
C LEU A 202 11.91 -25.31 3.66
N THR A 203 13.04 -25.78 4.18
CA THR A 203 13.50 -25.53 5.55
C THR A 203 14.86 -24.86 5.62
N GLY A 204 15.67 -24.93 4.55
CA GLY A 204 16.99 -24.33 4.47
C GLY A 204 17.00 -22.89 3.94
N SER A 205 15.88 -22.38 3.42
CA SER A 205 15.72 -20.97 3.09
C SER A 205 14.42 -20.38 3.68
N GLY A 206 14.45 -19.08 3.92
CA GLY A 206 13.34 -18.35 4.54
C GLY A 206 13.67 -16.90 4.85
N VAL A 207 12.79 -16.27 5.61
CA VAL A 207 12.90 -14.87 6.01
C VAL A 207 12.98 -14.76 7.52
N SER A 208 13.79 -13.84 8.04
CA SER A 208 13.85 -13.53 9.47
C SER A 208 13.43 -12.10 9.72
N THR A 209 12.72 -11.89 10.83
CA THR A 209 12.25 -10.60 11.30
C THR A 209 12.80 -10.28 12.69
N ASP A 210 12.51 -9.08 13.19
CA ASP A 210 12.82 -8.67 14.55
C ASP A 210 11.67 -8.99 15.52
N ILE A 211 11.93 -8.88 16.82
CA ILE A 211 10.94 -9.14 17.87
C ILE A 211 9.75 -8.18 17.81
N TRP A 212 9.99 -6.95 17.32
CA TRP A 212 8.96 -5.91 17.19
C TRP A 212 7.91 -6.25 16.14
N THR A 213 8.31 -6.94 15.08
CA THR A 213 7.38 -7.49 14.10
C THR A 213 6.39 -8.49 14.75
N SER A 214 6.84 -9.29 15.72
CA SER A 214 5.95 -10.18 16.47
C SER A 214 4.99 -9.44 17.39
N TYR A 215 5.37 -8.27 17.94
CA TYR A 215 4.42 -7.42 18.66
C TYR A 215 3.34 -6.84 17.73
N ALA A 216 3.68 -6.44 16.51
CA ALA A 216 2.70 -6.02 15.50
C ALA A 216 1.69 -7.13 15.18
N ALA A 217 2.16 -8.38 15.04
CA ALA A 217 1.27 -9.54 14.84
C ALA A 217 0.31 -9.78 16.03
N ARG A 218 0.76 -9.54 17.27
CA ARG A 218 -0.10 -9.64 18.47
C ARG A 218 -1.19 -8.56 18.47
N ILE A 219 -0.83 -7.33 18.10
CA ILE A 219 -1.80 -6.22 18.02
C ILE A 219 -2.85 -6.53 16.95
N MET A 220 -2.44 -7.05 15.80
CA MET A 220 -3.35 -7.55 14.78
C MET A 220 -4.28 -8.64 15.31
N ALA A 221 -3.78 -9.62 16.08
CA ALA A 221 -4.64 -10.63 16.70
C ALA A 221 -5.67 -10.03 17.67
N VAL A 222 -5.31 -8.96 18.41
CA VAL A 222 -6.24 -8.23 19.28
C VAL A 222 -7.33 -7.48 18.50
N SER A 223 -7.03 -7.02 17.28
CA SER A 223 -8.03 -6.37 16.40
C SER A 223 -9.22 -7.27 16.03
N VAL A 224 -9.14 -8.57 16.30
CA VAL A 224 -10.21 -9.56 16.06
C VAL A 224 -11.32 -9.47 17.12
N VAL A 225 -11.07 -8.84 18.27
CA VAL A 225 -12.04 -8.80 19.38
C VAL A 225 -13.41 -8.22 18.99
N PRO A 226 -13.53 -7.09 18.27
CA PRO A 226 -14.84 -6.58 17.84
C PRO A 226 -15.61 -7.55 16.93
N PHE A 227 -14.89 -8.32 16.09
CA PHE A 227 -15.48 -9.35 15.23
C PHE A 227 -16.05 -10.52 16.05
N LEU A 228 -15.39 -10.91 17.12
CA LEU A 228 -15.93 -11.91 18.05
C LEU A 228 -17.18 -11.40 18.77
N VAL A 229 -17.17 -10.13 19.18
CA VAL A 229 -18.31 -9.50 19.88
C VAL A 229 -19.55 -9.47 19.00
N VAL A 230 -19.41 -9.12 17.71
CA VAL A 230 -20.56 -9.06 16.78
C VAL A 230 -21.11 -10.45 16.42
N GLN A 231 -20.35 -11.53 16.62
CA GLN A 231 -20.84 -12.90 16.40
C GLN A 231 -21.65 -13.47 17.57
N LEU A 232 -21.42 -13.01 18.81
CA LEU A 232 -22.14 -13.48 20.01
C LEU A 232 -23.69 -13.46 19.93
N PRO A 233 -24.35 -12.49 19.28
CA PRO A 233 -25.81 -12.40 19.22
C PRO A 233 -26.46 -13.50 18.41
N GLN A 234 -25.73 -14.18 17.51
CA GLN A 234 -26.29 -15.35 16.83
C GLN A 234 -26.62 -16.48 17.81
N LEU A 235 -25.98 -16.49 19.00
CA LEU A 235 -26.31 -17.40 20.09
C LEU A 235 -27.53 -16.94 20.91
N MET A 236 -27.98 -15.70 20.73
CA MET A 236 -29.12 -15.10 21.46
C MET A 236 -30.27 -14.81 20.50
N SER A 237 -31.36 -15.57 20.60
CA SER A 237 -32.51 -15.53 19.68
C SER A 237 -33.38 -14.24 19.73
N SER A 238 -32.90 -13.14 20.33
CA SER A 238 -33.66 -11.91 20.54
C SER A 238 -33.22 -10.79 19.59
N THR A 239 -34.17 -10.15 18.91
CA THR A 239 -33.93 -9.01 17.99
C THR A 239 -33.31 -7.81 18.69
N SER A 240 -33.75 -7.48 19.91
CA SER A 240 -33.14 -6.43 20.73
C SER A 240 -31.68 -6.74 21.11
N GLY A 241 -31.34 -8.03 21.24
CA GLY A 241 -29.96 -8.48 21.48
C GLY A 241 -29.03 -8.21 20.30
N ARG A 242 -29.54 -8.30 19.06
CA ARG A 242 -28.75 -8.03 17.85
C ARG A 242 -28.35 -6.56 17.73
N HIS A 243 -29.29 -5.62 17.88
CA HIS A 243 -28.97 -4.18 17.86
C HIS A 243 -28.02 -3.77 18.98
N LEU A 244 -28.25 -4.27 20.19
CA LEU A 244 -27.40 -3.98 21.34
C LEU A 244 -25.96 -4.46 21.09
N ALA A 245 -25.78 -5.62 20.48
CA ALA A 245 -24.46 -6.16 20.24
C ALA A 245 -23.73 -5.53 19.07
N VAL A 246 -24.42 -5.13 18.00
CA VAL A 246 -23.82 -4.28 16.94
C VAL A 246 -23.30 -2.98 17.57
N LEU A 247 -24.08 -2.37 18.48
CA LEU A 247 -23.67 -1.18 19.21
C LEU A 247 -22.46 -1.44 20.13
N ILE A 248 -22.45 -2.54 20.88
CA ILE A 248 -21.31 -2.92 21.73
C ILE A 248 -20.06 -3.16 20.86
N ALA A 249 -20.18 -3.89 19.75
CA ALA A 249 -19.08 -4.14 18.83
C ALA A 249 -18.55 -2.83 18.22
N LEU A 250 -19.43 -1.88 17.87
CA LEU A 250 -19.05 -0.55 17.38
C LEU A 250 -18.26 0.22 18.43
N VAL A 251 -18.73 0.27 19.68
CA VAL A 251 -18.04 0.95 20.78
C VAL A 251 -16.67 0.31 21.04
N VAL A 252 -16.61 -1.03 21.07
CA VAL A 252 -15.35 -1.76 21.25
C VAL A 252 -14.39 -1.47 20.09
N SER A 253 -14.86 -1.52 18.84
CA SER A 253 -14.04 -1.22 17.66
C SER A 253 -13.47 0.19 17.69
N LEU A 254 -14.32 1.21 17.96
CA LEU A 254 -13.88 2.60 18.09
C LEU A 254 -12.89 2.79 19.24
N SER A 255 -13.11 2.13 20.38
CA SER A 255 -12.20 2.21 21.53
C SER A 255 -10.83 1.62 21.21
N LEU A 256 -10.78 0.48 20.51
CA LEU A 256 -9.55 -0.16 20.08
C LEU A 256 -8.85 0.65 18.98
N LEU A 257 -9.61 1.24 18.05
CA LEU A 257 -9.07 2.15 17.03
C LEU A 257 -8.39 3.35 17.67
N ILE A 258 -9.07 4.03 18.60
CA ILE A 258 -8.50 5.16 19.34
C ILE A 258 -7.26 4.72 20.13
N ALA A 259 -7.33 3.59 20.84
CA ALA A 259 -6.20 3.06 21.59
C ALA A 259 -5.01 2.74 20.68
N TYR A 260 -5.25 2.16 19.51
CA TYR A 260 -4.23 1.84 18.51
C TYR A 260 -3.59 3.11 17.93
N CYS A 261 -4.39 4.11 17.55
CA CYS A 261 -3.89 5.39 17.07
C CYS A 261 -3.07 6.10 18.16
N VAL A 262 -3.55 6.14 19.40
CA VAL A 262 -2.81 6.71 20.54
C VAL A 262 -1.48 5.98 20.72
N TYR A 263 -1.49 4.65 20.70
CA TYR A 263 -0.28 3.85 20.80
C TYR A 263 0.71 4.15 19.67
N GLN A 264 0.25 4.25 18.41
CA GLN A 264 1.11 4.61 17.29
C GLN A 264 1.64 6.05 17.38
N VAL A 265 0.87 7.00 17.89
CA VAL A 265 1.33 8.40 18.07
C VAL A 265 2.45 8.49 19.11
N PHE A 266 2.31 7.77 20.23
CA PHE A 266 3.36 7.74 21.27
C PHE A 266 4.56 6.87 20.90
N GLN A 267 4.34 5.82 20.13
CA GLN A 267 5.35 4.88 19.68
C GLN A 267 5.25 4.69 18.15
N PRO A 268 5.67 5.66 17.32
CA PRO A 268 5.59 5.52 15.88
C PRO A 268 6.77 4.71 15.34
N TRP A 269 7.05 3.53 15.91
CA TRP A 269 8.26 2.77 15.58
C TRP A 269 8.25 2.28 14.13
N ILE A 270 7.07 1.92 13.59
CA ILE A 270 6.91 1.51 12.18
C ILE A 270 7.34 2.66 11.27
N GLN A 271 6.81 3.86 11.52
CA GLN A 271 7.09 5.04 10.69
C GLN A 271 8.51 5.57 10.86
N ARG A 272 9.06 5.53 12.08
CA ARG A 272 10.47 5.86 12.32
C ARG A 272 11.40 4.94 11.53
N ARG A 273 11.14 3.62 11.51
CA ARG A 273 11.96 2.66 10.75
C ARG A 273 11.87 2.89 9.25
N LYS A 274 10.67 3.16 8.72
CA LYS A 274 10.46 3.48 7.31
C LYS A 274 11.26 4.73 6.92
N LEU A 275 11.19 5.78 7.74
CA LEU A 275 11.94 7.01 7.53
C LEU A 275 13.46 6.81 7.65
N GLU A 276 13.94 6.14 8.69
CA GLU A 276 15.37 5.86 8.89
C GLU A 276 15.98 5.06 7.74
N TYR A 277 15.22 4.08 7.24
CA TYR A 277 15.62 3.26 6.11
C TYR A 277 15.71 4.10 4.82
N ALA A 278 14.71 4.94 4.54
CA ALA A 278 14.72 5.84 3.39
C ALA A 278 15.91 6.81 3.45
N LYS A 279 16.15 7.43 4.63
CA LYS A 279 17.30 8.31 4.87
C LYS A 279 18.63 7.59 4.64
N HIS A 280 18.79 6.37 5.14
CA HIS A 280 20.01 5.57 4.97
C HIS A 280 20.29 5.28 3.49
N LYS A 281 19.27 4.87 2.75
CA LYS A 281 19.40 4.63 1.31
C LYS A 281 19.82 5.92 0.57
N HIS A 282 19.21 7.06 0.92
CA HIS A 282 19.56 8.35 0.31
C HIS A 282 21.02 8.72 0.57
N VAL A 283 21.49 8.62 1.82
CA VAL A 283 22.90 8.84 2.19
C VAL A 283 23.84 7.96 1.37
N MET A 284 23.56 6.65 1.32
CA MET A 284 24.33 5.70 0.51
C MET A 284 24.39 6.14 -0.95
N SER A 285 23.26 6.48 -1.56
CA SER A 285 23.20 6.88 -2.97
C SER A 285 23.96 8.19 -3.24
N GLY A 286 23.84 9.19 -2.36
CA GLY A 286 24.49 10.49 -2.49
C GLY A 286 26.01 10.37 -2.36
N VAL A 287 26.48 9.65 -1.35
CA VAL A 287 27.91 9.35 -1.17
C VAL A 287 28.46 8.61 -2.39
N LEU A 288 27.78 7.57 -2.86
CA LEU A 288 28.25 6.77 -3.98
C LEU A 288 28.30 7.56 -5.30
N ARG A 289 27.33 8.45 -5.53
CA ARG A 289 27.32 9.39 -6.66
C ARG A 289 28.48 10.38 -6.57
N HIS A 290 28.74 10.93 -5.39
CA HIS A 290 29.83 11.88 -5.17
C HIS A 290 31.20 11.22 -5.32
N LEU A 291 31.43 10.07 -4.68
CA LEU A 291 32.65 9.27 -4.86
C LEU A 291 32.92 8.99 -6.33
N ARG A 292 31.89 8.66 -7.11
CA ARG A 292 32.04 8.44 -8.55
C ARG A 292 32.38 9.71 -9.32
N LYS A 293 31.74 10.85 -9.01
CA LYS A 293 32.02 12.13 -9.67
C LYS A 293 33.48 12.56 -9.46
N HIS A 294 34.04 12.23 -8.30
CA HIS A 294 35.43 12.51 -7.94
C HIS A 294 36.41 11.37 -8.27
N ALA A 295 35.92 10.20 -8.67
CA ALA A 295 36.75 9.09 -9.12
C ALA A 295 37.34 9.37 -10.50
N LEU A 296 38.67 9.34 -10.63
CA LEU A 296 39.38 9.37 -11.91
C LEU A 296 39.34 8.00 -12.61
N GLY A 297 38.19 7.32 -12.62
CA GLY A 297 38.04 5.99 -13.20
C GLY A 297 36.78 5.24 -12.75
N ARG A 298 36.63 3.98 -13.21
CA ARG A 298 35.53 3.11 -12.76
C ARG A 298 35.82 2.58 -11.36
N LEU A 299 34.85 2.71 -10.44
CA LEU A 299 34.90 2.12 -9.10
C LEU A 299 34.93 0.58 -9.12
N ARG A 300 34.52 -0.03 -10.24
CA ARG A 300 34.55 -1.47 -10.49
C ARG A 300 35.29 -1.76 -11.78
N ARG A 301 36.12 -2.80 -11.77
CA ARG A 301 36.75 -3.36 -12.98
C ARG A 301 35.74 -4.19 -13.77
N ASP A 302 36.09 -4.53 -15.00
CA ASP A 302 35.23 -5.28 -15.92
C ASP A 302 34.97 -6.73 -15.45
N ASP A 303 35.82 -7.25 -14.56
CA ASP A 303 35.64 -8.54 -13.86
C ASP A 303 34.62 -8.50 -12.71
N GLY A 304 34.06 -7.32 -12.41
CA GLY A 304 33.10 -7.11 -11.33
C GLY A 304 33.72 -6.83 -9.96
N LYS A 305 35.04 -6.83 -9.81
CA LYS A 305 35.74 -6.53 -8.56
C LYS A 305 35.94 -5.02 -8.35
N PRO A 306 36.04 -4.56 -7.09
CA PRO A 306 36.40 -3.17 -6.79
C PRO A 306 37.73 -2.78 -7.46
N ASN A 307 37.76 -1.58 -8.03
CA ASN A 307 38.99 -1.02 -8.56
C ASN A 307 39.79 -0.38 -7.42
N GLU A 308 40.59 -1.21 -6.75
CA GLU A 308 41.37 -0.81 -5.58
C GLU A 308 42.26 0.40 -5.84
N GLU A 309 42.82 0.59 -7.05
CA GLU A 309 43.65 1.75 -7.38
C GLU A 309 42.86 3.08 -7.34
N VAL A 310 41.65 3.06 -7.91
CA VAL A 310 40.75 4.23 -7.91
C VAL A 310 40.18 4.46 -6.52
N ILE A 311 39.82 3.40 -5.80
CA ILE A 311 39.31 3.48 -4.43
C ILE A 311 40.39 3.98 -3.46
N GLN A 312 41.65 3.58 -3.65
CA GLN A 312 42.79 4.09 -2.89
C GLN A 312 42.99 5.58 -3.13
N THR A 313 42.86 6.02 -4.38
CA THR A 313 42.94 7.46 -4.71
C THR A 313 41.83 8.26 -4.02
N LEU A 314 40.62 7.70 -3.95
CA LEU A 314 39.51 8.31 -3.21
C LEU A 314 39.74 8.32 -1.70
N PHE A 315 40.20 7.20 -1.13
CA PHE A 315 40.53 7.08 0.28
C PHE A 315 41.55 8.16 0.68
N ASN A 316 42.64 8.26 -0.07
CA ASN A 316 43.69 9.27 0.15
C ASN A 316 43.22 10.71 -0.05
N SER A 317 42.12 10.93 -0.80
CA SER A 317 41.53 12.26 -0.97
C SER A 317 40.65 12.67 0.22
N ILE A 318 40.16 11.69 0.98
CA ILE A 318 39.31 11.89 2.17
C ILE A 318 40.18 11.92 3.44
N ASP A 319 41.20 11.06 3.51
CA ASP A 319 42.23 11.02 4.56
C ASP A 319 43.12 12.27 4.46
N GLY A 320 42.69 13.33 5.14
CA GLY A 320 43.32 14.65 5.06
C GLY A 320 44.60 14.72 5.88
N ASN A 321 44.67 13.98 6.99
CA ASN A 321 45.85 13.93 7.85
C ASN A 321 46.87 12.84 7.44
N LYS A 322 46.51 11.97 6.50
CA LYS A 322 47.31 10.85 5.97
C LYS A 322 47.72 9.84 7.04
N ASP A 323 46.87 9.64 8.04
CA ASP A 323 47.11 8.68 9.11
C ASP A 323 46.74 7.23 8.72
N GLY A 324 46.24 7.03 7.49
CA GLY A 324 45.87 5.72 6.97
C GLY A 324 44.50 5.25 7.43
N SER A 325 43.73 6.12 8.09
CA SER A 325 42.37 5.87 8.56
C SER A 325 41.49 7.10 8.32
N ILE A 326 40.20 6.91 8.06
CA ILE A 326 39.24 8.02 7.95
C ILE A 326 38.54 8.17 9.30
N SER A 327 38.80 9.29 9.97
CA SER A 327 38.12 9.67 11.21
C SER A 327 36.71 10.19 10.96
N ALA A 328 35.86 10.20 12.00
CA ALA A 328 34.52 10.83 11.92
C ALA A 328 34.58 12.31 11.49
N THR A 329 35.66 13.03 11.82
CA THR A 329 35.89 14.42 11.41
C THR A 329 36.20 14.57 9.92
N GLU A 330 36.98 13.66 9.35
CA GLU A 330 37.27 13.63 7.91
C GLU A 330 36.05 13.17 7.13
N MET A 331 35.33 12.18 7.65
CA MET A 331 34.04 11.77 7.10
C MET A 331 33.03 12.91 7.10
N ARG A 332 33.00 13.73 8.16
CA ARG A 332 32.19 14.95 8.22
C ARG A 332 32.56 15.94 7.13
N ALA A 333 33.85 16.22 6.95
CA ALA A 333 34.32 17.12 5.90
C ALA A 333 33.93 16.61 4.50
N PHE A 334 34.07 15.30 4.27
CA PHE A 334 33.65 14.65 3.03
C PHE A 334 32.14 14.78 2.79
N ILE A 335 31.31 14.44 3.79
CA ILE A 335 29.83 14.51 3.72
C ILE A 335 29.34 15.95 3.48
N VAL A 336 30.02 16.96 4.02
CA VAL A 336 29.75 18.38 3.72
C VAL A 336 30.00 18.68 2.23
N GLY A 337 31.07 18.12 1.66
CA GLY A 337 31.40 18.24 0.22
C GLY A 337 30.44 17.51 -0.71
N VAL A 338 29.74 16.47 -0.23
CA VAL A 338 28.75 15.71 -1.02
C VAL A 338 27.59 16.60 -1.48
N GLN A 339 27.30 17.71 -0.78
CA GLN A 339 26.16 18.61 -1.03
C GLN A 339 24.88 17.81 -1.28
N PHE A 340 24.27 17.30 -0.21
CA PHE A 340 22.91 16.76 -0.27
C PHE A 340 21.95 17.92 -0.55
N ASP A 341 21.83 18.30 -1.81
CA ASP A 341 20.84 19.28 -2.25
C ASP A 341 19.46 18.75 -1.85
N GLU A 342 18.79 19.51 -0.98
CA GLU A 342 17.34 19.49 -0.71
C GLU A 342 16.82 18.69 0.48
N VAL A 343 17.64 17.93 1.21
CA VAL A 343 17.13 17.11 2.31
C VAL A 343 17.46 17.69 3.68
N ASN A 344 16.47 17.68 4.59
CA ASN A 344 16.63 17.96 6.02
C ASN A 344 17.30 16.76 6.73
N LEU A 345 18.43 16.29 6.18
CA LEU A 345 19.26 15.26 6.78
C LEU A 345 20.14 15.93 7.83
N ASP A 346 19.99 15.46 9.07
CA ASP A 346 20.94 15.81 10.12
C ASP A 346 22.32 15.27 9.70
N MET A 347 23.31 16.16 9.71
CA MET A 347 24.66 15.85 9.23
C MET A 347 25.30 14.76 10.10
N ASP A 348 25.02 14.74 11.39
CA ASP A 348 25.55 13.74 12.32
C ASP A 348 24.84 12.39 12.12
N ASP A 349 23.55 12.38 11.79
CA ASP A 349 22.82 11.16 11.38
C ASP A 349 23.41 10.55 10.09
N ALA A 350 23.78 11.37 9.11
CA ALA A 350 24.44 10.90 7.89
C ALA A 350 25.82 10.29 8.18
N ILE A 351 26.65 10.96 9.00
CA ILE A 351 27.97 10.44 9.41
C ILE A 351 27.84 9.11 10.13
N ASN A 352 26.95 9.04 11.13
CA ASN A 352 26.75 7.83 11.93
C ASN A 352 26.34 6.63 11.07
N LYS A 353 25.54 6.85 10.01
CA LYS A 353 25.15 5.81 9.05
C LYS A 353 26.29 5.32 8.17
N VAL A 354 27.15 6.22 7.71
CA VAL A 354 28.34 5.81 6.93
C VAL A 354 29.30 5.05 7.84
N MET A 355 29.58 5.58 9.03
CA MET A 355 30.43 4.93 10.02
C MET A 355 29.90 3.54 10.37
N SER A 356 28.60 3.37 10.66
CA SER A 356 28.03 2.07 11.02
C SER A 356 28.12 1.00 9.92
N ASP A 357 28.21 1.42 8.66
CA ASP A 357 28.27 0.51 7.52
C ASP A 357 29.70 0.16 7.09
N PHE A 358 30.66 1.04 7.38
CA PHE A 358 32.05 0.93 6.94
C PHE A 358 32.96 0.44 8.08
N ASP A 359 32.85 1.02 9.27
CA ASP A 359 33.61 0.64 10.48
C ASP A 359 33.11 -0.71 11.00
N THR A 360 33.78 -1.78 10.57
CA THR A 360 33.44 -3.17 10.90
C THR A 360 34.18 -3.63 12.15
N SER A 361 35.30 -2.99 12.47
CA SER A 361 36.11 -3.22 13.66
C SER A 361 35.56 -2.52 14.91
N HIS A 362 34.66 -1.56 14.74
CA HIS A 362 34.05 -0.71 15.77
C HIS A 362 35.06 0.12 16.57
N ASP A 363 36.13 0.56 15.93
CA ASP A 363 37.17 1.38 16.57
C ASP A 363 36.94 2.90 16.39
N GLY A 364 35.87 3.29 15.69
CA GLY A 364 35.50 4.68 15.42
C GLY A 364 36.29 5.33 14.29
N ARG A 365 37.04 4.53 13.53
CA ARG A 365 37.79 4.94 12.32
C ARG A 365 37.44 3.97 11.18
N ILE A 366 37.78 4.35 9.96
CA ILE A 366 37.60 3.48 8.78
C ILE A 366 38.97 3.27 8.14
N ASP A 367 39.49 2.06 8.21
CA ASP A 367 40.72 1.71 7.51
C ASP A 367 40.48 1.45 6.00
N PHE A 368 41.57 1.33 5.24
CA PHE A 368 41.45 1.10 3.79
C PHE A 368 40.70 -0.21 3.43
N PRO A 369 41.00 -1.37 4.05
CA PRO A 369 40.20 -2.59 3.89
C PRO A 369 38.70 -2.42 4.14
N GLU A 370 38.33 -1.75 5.23
CA GLU A 370 36.95 -1.42 5.61
C GLU A 370 36.30 -0.51 4.57
N PHE A 371 37.03 0.50 4.09
CA PHE A 371 36.55 1.40 3.05
C PHE A 371 36.27 0.68 1.72
N VAL A 372 37.18 -0.19 1.28
CA VAL A 372 36.98 -1.02 0.07
C VAL A 372 35.79 -1.95 0.23
N ASN A 373 35.65 -2.59 1.41
CA ASN A 373 34.54 -3.47 1.71
C ASN A 373 33.19 -2.72 1.74
N GLY A 374 33.15 -1.55 2.39
CA GLY A 374 31.97 -0.69 2.47
C GLY A 374 31.50 -0.21 1.10
N ILE A 375 32.40 0.30 0.25
CA ILE A 375 32.07 0.69 -1.13
C ILE A 375 31.61 -0.51 -1.95
N SER A 376 32.26 -1.67 -1.82
CA SER A 376 31.89 -2.88 -2.54
C SER A 376 30.50 -3.36 -2.16
N LYS A 377 30.18 -3.34 -0.85
CA LYS A 377 28.87 -3.64 -0.30
C LYS A 377 27.82 -2.69 -0.86
N TRP A 378 28.02 -1.37 -0.75
CA TRP A 378 27.08 -0.37 -1.24
C TRP A 378 26.88 -0.40 -2.77
N LEU A 379 27.92 -0.70 -3.56
CA LEU A 379 27.78 -0.92 -5.00
C LEU A 379 26.95 -2.17 -5.31
N GLY A 380 27.11 -3.25 -4.53
CA GLY A 380 26.31 -4.46 -4.64
C GLY A 380 24.85 -4.23 -4.23
N GLU A 381 24.62 -3.45 -3.18
CA GLU A 381 23.30 -3.07 -2.71
C GLU A 381 22.59 -2.13 -3.68
N ALA A 382 23.32 -1.18 -4.27
CA ALA A 382 22.84 -0.35 -5.36
C ALA A 382 22.38 -1.27 -6.49
N LYS A 383 23.24 -2.20 -6.96
CA LYS A 383 22.97 -3.17 -8.05
C LYS A 383 21.69 -3.97 -7.84
N SER A 384 21.49 -4.48 -6.62
CA SER A 384 20.34 -5.31 -6.25
C SER A 384 19.06 -4.47 -6.10
N SER A 385 19.20 -3.15 -6.02
CA SER A 385 18.09 -2.25 -5.75
C SER A 385 17.42 -1.68 -7.01
N GLY A 386 18.17 -1.56 -8.11
CA GLY A 386 17.65 -1.19 -9.43
C GLY A 386 17.11 -2.40 -10.19
N VAL A 387 16.00 -2.21 -10.92
CA VAL A 387 15.41 -3.20 -11.86
C VAL A 387 16.52 -3.76 -12.76
N ASP A 388 16.53 -5.09 -12.96
CA ASP A 388 17.40 -5.82 -13.88
C ASP A 388 17.42 -5.14 -15.26
N SER A 389 18.38 -4.23 -15.45
CA SER A 389 18.70 -3.73 -16.76
C SER A 389 19.49 -4.84 -17.45
N HIS A 390 18.79 -5.61 -18.29
CA HIS A 390 19.34 -6.55 -19.26
C HIS A 390 20.34 -5.94 -20.26
N ASP A 391 20.72 -4.67 -20.06
CA ASP A 391 21.67 -3.93 -20.87
C ASP A 391 22.98 -3.81 -20.08
N ALA A 392 23.76 -4.91 -20.06
CA ALA A 392 25.13 -4.91 -19.60
C ALA A 392 26.01 -4.20 -20.65
N GLY A 393 25.82 -2.89 -20.79
CA GLY A 393 26.63 -1.97 -21.57
C GLY A 393 27.39 -0.96 -20.69
N PRO A 394 28.30 -0.14 -21.26
CA PRO A 394 29.47 0.45 -20.59
C PRO A 394 29.21 1.55 -19.54
N ASP A 395 27.96 1.94 -19.31
CA ASP A 395 27.60 3.16 -18.60
C ASP A 395 27.13 2.88 -17.18
N THR A 396 28.05 2.52 -16.28
CA THR A 396 27.75 2.44 -14.84
C THR A 396 27.21 3.79 -14.30
N ILE A 397 27.41 4.91 -15.02
CA ILE A 397 26.89 6.25 -14.69
C ILE A 397 25.36 6.21 -14.69
N LYS A 398 24.75 5.68 -15.76
CA LYS A 398 23.28 5.58 -15.87
C LYS A 398 22.69 4.73 -14.76
N TYR A 399 23.39 3.68 -14.34
CA TYR A 399 22.93 2.82 -13.24
C TYR A 399 22.94 3.54 -11.89
N LEU A 400 24.06 4.18 -11.53
CA LEU A 400 24.14 4.91 -10.27
C LEU A 400 23.29 6.17 -10.26
N ASP A 401 23.17 6.87 -11.39
CA ASP A 401 22.24 7.99 -11.52
C ASP A 401 20.79 7.51 -11.49
N HIS A 402 20.46 6.35 -12.06
CA HIS A 402 19.12 5.74 -11.91
C HIS A 402 18.87 5.28 -10.48
N PHE A 403 19.84 4.67 -9.81
CA PHE A 403 19.74 4.26 -8.41
C PHE A 403 19.63 5.48 -7.49
N HIS A 404 20.42 6.53 -7.73
CA HIS A 404 20.31 7.80 -7.04
C HIS A 404 18.98 8.48 -7.37
N MET A 405 18.52 8.52 -8.63
CA MET A 405 17.19 9.04 -8.99
C MET A 405 16.07 8.19 -8.41
N GLN A 406 16.21 6.88 -8.27
CA GLN A 406 15.20 6.00 -7.68
C GLN A 406 15.17 6.17 -6.17
N THR A 407 16.32 6.29 -5.53
CA THR A 407 16.43 6.50 -4.10
C THR A 407 16.03 7.91 -3.72
N LYS A 408 16.42 8.89 -4.54
CA LYS A 408 15.89 10.24 -4.55
C LYS A 408 14.39 10.18 -4.83
N LYS A 409 13.85 9.46 -5.81
CA LYS A 409 12.39 9.29 -6.03
C LYS A 409 11.63 8.51 -4.96
N GLU A 410 12.24 7.57 -4.24
CA GLU A 410 11.62 6.86 -3.12
C GLU A 410 11.62 7.76 -1.89
N HIS A 411 12.69 8.53 -1.70
CA HIS A 411 12.77 9.60 -0.72
C HIS A 411 11.90 10.80 -1.10
N ASP A 412 11.71 11.04 -2.40
CA ASP A 412 10.97 12.14 -3.00
C ASP A 412 9.51 11.73 -3.32
N HIS A 413 9.16 10.45 -3.28
CA HIS A 413 7.78 10.02 -3.09
C HIS A 413 7.36 10.17 -1.62
N LEU A 414 8.35 10.17 -0.72
CA LEU A 414 8.23 10.77 0.61
C LEU A 414 8.53 12.29 0.60
N GLY A 415 8.82 12.93 -0.56
CA GLY A 415 9.35 14.31 -0.67
C GLY A 415 9.58 14.89 -2.10
N ASP A 416 8.54 15.17 -2.88
CA ASP A 416 8.56 15.84 -4.20
C ASP A 416 8.89 15.08 -5.51
N GLN A 417 7.90 14.53 -6.21
CA GLN A 417 8.07 14.09 -7.61
C GLN A 417 7.89 15.23 -8.63
N SER A 418 8.96 15.81 -9.16
CA SER A 418 8.89 16.74 -10.30
C SER A 418 9.84 16.30 -11.45
N LEU A 419 9.27 15.96 -12.60
CA LEU A 419 9.93 15.98 -13.91
C LEU A 419 8.89 16.27 -15.00
N VAL A 420 8.79 17.55 -15.42
CA VAL A 420 8.60 17.95 -16.83
C VAL A 420 9.38 19.25 -17.06
N ASP A 421 10.41 19.13 -17.91
CA ASP A 421 11.19 20.07 -18.73
C ASP A 421 11.47 21.56 -18.36
N GLN A 422 12.79 21.81 -18.30
CA GLN A 422 13.65 22.83 -18.97
C GLN A 422 13.62 24.34 -18.66
N SER A 423 14.86 24.84 -18.50
CA SER A 423 15.40 26.22 -18.49
C SER A 423 14.80 27.15 -17.42
N ASP A 424 15.55 27.73 -16.49
CA ASP A 424 16.71 28.60 -16.65
C ASP A 424 17.30 28.88 -15.24
N GLU A 425 18.54 29.36 -15.18
CA GLU A 425 19.22 29.74 -13.94
C GLU A 425 18.56 30.94 -13.20
N MET A 426 18.88 31.01 -11.89
CA MET A 426 18.63 32.10 -10.92
C MET A 426 17.17 32.21 -10.43
N VAL A 427 16.85 32.18 -9.13
CA VAL A 427 17.38 32.96 -8.00
C VAL A 427 17.09 32.23 -6.67
N LYS A 428 18.00 32.37 -5.69
CA LYS A 428 17.85 31.95 -4.28
C LYS A 428 16.68 32.64 -3.58
N GLY A 429 15.92 31.90 -2.76
CA GLY A 429 15.25 32.48 -1.60
C GLY A 429 13.99 31.76 -1.15
N VAL A 430 14.13 30.94 -0.10
CA VAL A 430 13.12 30.70 0.95
C VAL A 430 11.67 30.49 0.48
N GLU A 431 11.27 29.24 0.19
CA GLU A 431 9.90 28.72 0.49
C GLU A 431 9.72 27.18 0.34
N LYS A 432 10.77 26.38 0.57
CA LYS A 432 10.76 24.93 0.28
C LYS A 432 9.79 24.03 1.09
N PRO A 433 9.36 24.31 2.35
CA PRO A 433 8.44 23.40 3.06
C PRO A 433 6.95 23.63 2.73
N LYS A 434 6.55 24.85 2.34
CA LYS A 434 5.13 25.17 2.07
C LYS A 434 4.64 24.54 0.78
N TRP A 435 5.48 24.57 -0.27
CA TRP A 435 5.13 23.98 -1.57
C TRP A 435 4.94 22.46 -1.49
N THR A 436 5.82 21.75 -0.78
CA THR A 436 5.72 20.30 -0.58
C THR A 436 4.46 19.94 0.22
N SER A 437 4.09 20.75 1.22
CA SER A 437 2.85 20.56 1.99
C SER A 437 1.59 20.80 1.14
N ILE A 438 1.59 21.86 0.32
CA ILE A 438 0.49 22.14 -0.63
C ILE A 438 0.36 21.00 -1.64
N LYS A 439 1.47 20.49 -2.15
CA LYS A 439 1.50 19.38 -3.10
C LYS A 439 1.01 18.07 -2.47
N ALA A 440 1.44 17.74 -1.26
CA ALA A 440 0.94 16.60 -0.51
C ALA A 440 -0.58 16.70 -0.31
N ALA A 441 -1.06 17.88 0.11
CA ALA A 441 -2.49 18.14 0.27
C ALA A 441 -3.27 18.00 -1.07
N LEU A 442 -2.70 18.48 -2.18
CA LEU A 442 -3.30 18.34 -3.51
C LEU A 442 -3.38 16.87 -3.95
N LEU A 443 -2.32 16.08 -3.73
CA LEU A 443 -2.29 14.65 -4.02
C LEU A 443 -3.32 13.88 -3.20
N LEU A 444 -3.42 14.18 -1.89
CA LEU A 444 -4.42 13.58 -1.01
C LEU A 444 -5.85 13.96 -1.44
N LEU A 445 -6.10 15.23 -1.78
CA LEU A 445 -7.38 15.68 -2.30
C LEU A 445 -7.73 15.01 -3.63
N LEU A 446 -6.79 14.96 -4.58
CA LEU A 446 -7.01 14.33 -5.87
C LEU A 446 -7.31 12.83 -5.73
N GLY A 447 -6.54 12.12 -4.89
CA GLY A 447 -6.78 10.70 -4.60
C GLY A 447 -8.15 10.46 -3.97
N THR A 448 -8.54 11.31 -3.02
CA THR A 448 -9.85 11.25 -2.36
C THR A 448 -11.00 11.52 -3.35
N LEU A 449 -10.85 12.52 -4.23
CA LEU A 449 -11.85 12.84 -5.25
C LEU A 449 -12.03 11.71 -6.26
N ILE A 450 -10.94 11.09 -6.70
CA ILE A 450 -10.99 9.92 -7.59
C ILE A 450 -11.69 8.76 -6.87
N ALA A 451 -11.30 8.45 -5.62
CA ALA A 451 -11.92 7.38 -4.85
C ALA A 451 -13.43 7.61 -4.67
N ALA A 452 -13.83 8.83 -4.30
CA ALA A 452 -15.24 9.18 -4.14
C ALA A 452 -16.03 9.12 -5.46
N ALA A 453 -15.44 9.55 -6.58
CA ALA A 453 -16.13 9.56 -7.88
C ALA A 453 -16.30 8.17 -8.52
N PHE A 454 -15.45 7.20 -8.17
CA PHE A 454 -15.44 5.87 -8.80
C PHE A 454 -15.76 4.72 -7.86
N ALA A 455 -15.96 4.97 -6.56
CA ALA A 455 -16.39 3.93 -5.62
C ALA A 455 -17.76 3.34 -6.01
N ASP A 456 -18.79 4.17 -6.17
CA ASP A 456 -20.15 3.70 -6.46
C ASP A 456 -20.25 3.01 -7.83
N PRO A 457 -19.72 3.58 -8.93
CA PRO A 457 -19.72 2.90 -10.22
C PRO A 457 -18.99 1.55 -10.19
N LEU A 458 -17.96 1.40 -9.35
CA LEU A 458 -17.27 0.13 -9.18
C LEU A 458 -18.14 -0.89 -8.43
N VAL A 459 -18.81 -0.47 -7.34
CA VAL A 459 -19.74 -1.33 -6.60
C VAL A 459 -20.91 -1.75 -7.49
N ASP A 460 -21.51 -0.82 -8.24
CA ASP A 460 -22.60 -1.11 -9.18
C ASP A 460 -22.14 -2.05 -10.30
N ALA A 461 -20.91 -1.91 -10.80
CA ALA A 461 -20.37 -2.82 -11.80
C ALA A 461 -20.17 -4.25 -11.25
N VAL A 462 -19.77 -4.38 -9.98
CA VAL A 462 -19.69 -5.68 -9.28
C VAL A 462 -21.07 -6.30 -9.10
N ASP A 463 -22.06 -5.52 -8.70
CA ASP A 463 -23.44 -6.00 -8.51
C ASP A 463 -24.06 -6.42 -9.85
N ASN A 464 -23.94 -5.62 -10.90
CA ASN A 464 -24.42 -5.97 -12.24
C ASN A 464 -23.67 -7.20 -12.82
N PHE A 465 -22.40 -7.39 -12.48
CA PHE A 465 -21.65 -8.60 -12.85
C PHE A 465 -22.14 -9.82 -12.08
N SER A 466 -22.46 -9.66 -10.79
CA SER A 466 -23.06 -10.69 -9.95
C SER A 466 -24.37 -11.18 -10.55
N ASP A 467 -25.27 -10.26 -10.90
CA ASP A 467 -26.56 -10.59 -11.53
C ASP A 467 -26.38 -11.30 -12.88
N ALA A 468 -25.43 -10.84 -13.70
CA ALA A 468 -25.19 -11.42 -15.02
C ALA A 468 -24.52 -12.81 -14.98
N THR A 469 -23.75 -13.12 -13.92
CA THR A 469 -23.03 -14.40 -13.79
C THR A 469 -23.67 -15.36 -12.79
N SER A 470 -24.67 -14.90 -12.02
CA SER A 470 -25.24 -15.61 -10.87
C SER A 470 -24.20 -15.98 -9.80
N ILE A 471 -23.05 -15.30 -9.79
CA ILE A 471 -22.03 -15.42 -8.74
C ILE A 471 -22.29 -14.32 -7.72
N PRO A 472 -22.40 -14.62 -6.42
CA PRO A 472 -22.68 -13.62 -5.39
C PRO A 472 -21.66 -12.48 -5.37
N SER A 473 -22.15 -11.24 -5.22
CA SER A 473 -21.34 -10.02 -5.23
C SER A 473 -20.21 -10.03 -4.19
N PHE A 474 -20.41 -10.69 -3.05
CA PHE A 474 -19.38 -10.95 -2.04
C PHE A 474 -18.13 -11.63 -2.60
N PHE A 475 -18.26 -12.72 -3.37
CA PHE A 475 -17.07 -13.46 -3.85
C PHE A 475 -16.29 -12.66 -4.89
N ILE A 476 -17.01 -11.90 -5.72
CA ILE A 476 -16.41 -11.01 -6.70
C ILE A 476 -15.66 -9.90 -5.96
N SER A 477 -16.29 -9.29 -4.95
CA SER A 477 -15.68 -8.19 -4.20
C SER A 477 -14.49 -8.65 -3.36
N PHE A 478 -14.56 -9.83 -2.73
CA PHE A 478 -13.47 -10.45 -1.97
C PHE A 478 -12.19 -10.65 -2.77
N ILE A 479 -12.31 -10.93 -4.07
CA ILE A 479 -11.15 -11.18 -4.93
C ILE A 479 -10.71 -9.89 -5.65
N VAL A 480 -11.66 -9.15 -6.23
CA VAL A 480 -11.34 -8.10 -7.19
C VAL A 480 -11.08 -6.75 -6.52
N LEU A 481 -11.87 -6.36 -5.52
CA LEU A 481 -11.75 -5.02 -4.94
C LEU A 481 -10.44 -4.83 -4.17
N PRO A 482 -9.93 -5.79 -3.38
CA PRO A 482 -8.62 -5.67 -2.75
C PRO A 482 -7.48 -5.49 -3.74
N LEU A 483 -7.57 -6.06 -4.95
CA LEU A 483 -6.58 -5.84 -6.00
C LEU A 483 -6.62 -4.40 -6.53
N ALA A 484 -7.77 -3.74 -6.50
CA ALA A 484 -7.89 -2.34 -6.88
C ALA A 484 -7.35 -1.41 -5.78
N THR A 485 -7.73 -1.64 -4.52
CA THR A 485 -7.42 -0.70 -3.43
C THR A 485 -6.07 -0.91 -2.76
N ASN A 486 -5.64 -2.17 -2.57
CA ASN A 486 -4.41 -2.50 -1.84
C ASN A 486 -3.21 -2.81 -2.75
N SER A 487 -3.34 -2.73 -4.07
CA SER A 487 -2.24 -3.14 -4.98
C SER A 487 -1.01 -2.24 -4.90
N SER A 488 -1.16 -0.94 -4.67
CA SER A 488 -0.02 -0.01 -4.50
C SER A 488 0.81 -0.39 -3.27
N GLU A 489 0.16 -0.70 -2.15
CA GLU A 489 0.79 -1.17 -0.91
C GLU A 489 1.38 -2.57 -1.06
N SER A 490 0.67 -3.47 -1.76
CA SER A 490 1.12 -4.84 -2.01
C SER A 490 2.39 -4.88 -2.86
N VAL A 491 2.43 -4.10 -3.94
CA VAL A 491 3.59 -4.04 -4.85
C VAL A 491 4.80 -3.45 -4.11
N SER A 492 4.60 -2.39 -3.34
CA SER A 492 5.68 -1.80 -2.54
C SER A 492 6.19 -2.77 -1.46
N ALA A 493 5.31 -3.49 -0.77
CA ALA A 493 5.67 -4.54 0.18
C ALA A 493 6.49 -5.69 -0.46
N ILE A 494 6.11 -6.14 -1.66
CA ILE A 494 6.83 -7.20 -2.40
C ILE A 494 8.20 -6.72 -2.87
N ILE A 495 8.27 -5.51 -3.46
CA ILE A 495 9.54 -4.89 -3.86
C ILE A 495 10.45 -4.76 -2.64
N PHE A 496 9.91 -4.37 -1.49
CA PHE A 496 10.67 -4.25 -0.26
C PHE A 496 11.17 -5.62 0.22
N ALA A 497 10.32 -6.64 0.27
CA ALA A 497 10.73 -8.00 0.63
C ALA A 497 11.85 -8.54 -0.30
N SER A 498 11.82 -8.19 -1.59
CA SER A 498 12.83 -8.61 -2.59
C SER A 498 14.25 -8.14 -2.29
N ARG A 499 14.42 -7.19 -1.36
CA ARG A 499 15.73 -6.70 -0.94
C ARG A 499 16.53 -7.73 -0.14
N LYS A 500 15.92 -8.83 0.32
CA LYS A 500 16.60 -9.95 1.00
C LYS A 500 17.43 -9.51 2.21
N LYS A 501 16.93 -8.54 2.98
CA LYS A 501 17.53 -8.06 4.23
C LYS A 501 16.56 -8.22 5.39
N ARG A 502 17.07 -8.56 6.57
CA ARG A 502 16.27 -8.67 7.81
C ARG A 502 15.54 -7.37 8.16
N ARG A 503 16.21 -6.22 8.05
CA ARG A 503 15.57 -4.91 8.33
C ARG A 503 14.42 -4.65 7.38
N SER A 504 14.60 -5.01 6.10
CA SER A 504 13.60 -4.80 5.07
C SER A 504 12.39 -5.73 5.27
N ALA A 505 12.63 -7.02 5.49
CA ALA A 505 11.59 -7.98 5.82
C ALA A 505 10.80 -7.59 7.08
N SER A 506 11.47 -7.17 8.15
CA SER A 506 10.82 -6.78 9.41
C SER A 506 9.85 -5.61 9.22
N LEU A 507 10.24 -4.62 8.42
CA LEU A 507 9.36 -3.50 8.11
C LEU A 507 8.21 -3.94 7.17
N THR A 508 8.46 -4.74 6.13
CA THR A 508 7.38 -5.29 5.29
C THR A 508 6.31 -5.99 6.12
N PHE A 509 6.69 -6.93 6.97
CA PHE A 509 5.72 -7.70 7.75
C PHE A 509 5.01 -6.84 8.80
N SER A 510 5.72 -5.89 9.42
CA SER A 510 5.10 -4.93 10.35
C SER A 510 4.07 -4.03 9.65
N GLU A 511 4.34 -3.59 8.42
CA GLU A 511 3.40 -2.83 7.59
C GLU A 511 2.18 -3.66 7.22
N LEU A 512 2.35 -4.92 6.79
CA LEU A 512 1.24 -5.83 6.47
C LEU A 512 0.32 -6.07 7.68
N TYR A 513 0.89 -6.34 8.87
CA TYR A 513 0.09 -6.51 10.09
C TYR A 513 -0.57 -5.21 10.54
N GLY A 514 0.10 -4.08 10.35
CA GLY A 514 -0.46 -2.75 10.63
C GLY A 514 -1.65 -2.41 9.71
N ALA A 515 -1.54 -2.69 8.41
CA ALA A 515 -2.59 -2.53 7.43
C ALA A 515 -3.80 -3.43 7.74
N ALA A 516 -3.55 -4.71 8.03
CA ALA A 516 -4.61 -5.63 8.47
C ALA A 516 -5.30 -5.15 9.76
N THR A 517 -4.56 -4.62 10.74
CA THR A 517 -5.12 -4.04 11.97
C THR A 517 -6.01 -2.83 11.66
N MET A 518 -5.57 -1.94 10.76
CA MET A 518 -6.35 -0.76 10.38
C MET A 518 -7.63 -1.13 9.63
N ASN A 519 -7.56 -2.02 8.65
CA ASN A 519 -8.74 -2.50 7.95
C ASN A 519 -9.72 -3.14 8.94
N ASN A 520 -9.22 -3.99 9.82
CA ASN A 520 -10.03 -4.66 10.83
C ASN A 520 -10.74 -3.71 11.81
N LEU A 521 -10.11 -2.62 12.24
CA LEU A 521 -10.70 -1.69 13.21
C LEU A 521 -11.51 -0.58 12.54
N LEU A 522 -10.92 0.14 11.56
CA LEU A 522 -11.55 1.29 10.91
C LEU A 522 -12.71 0.85 10.02
N CYS A 523 -12.46 -0.08 9.08
CA CYS A 523 -13.48 -0.47 8.11
C CYS A 523 -14.63 -1.23 8.79
N LEU A 524 -14.35 -2.05 9.82
CA LEU A 524 -15.42 -2.63 10.65
C LEU A 524 -16.19 -1.58 11.43
N ALA A 525 -15.54 -0.56 12.02
CA ALA A 525 -16.26 0.49 12.72
C ALA A 525 -17.20 1.28 11.78
N VAL A 526 -16.72 1.59 10.57
CA VAL A 526 -17.53 2.22 9.51
C VAL A 526 -18.71 1.33 9.14
N PHE A 527 -18.47 0.04 8.93
CA PHE A 527 -19.49 -0.95 8.60
C PHE A 527 -20.56 -1.09 9.70
N LEU A 528 -20.15 -1.25 10.96
CA LEU A 528 -21.07 -1.38 12.09
C LEU A 528 -21.88 -0.10 12.33
N ALA A 529 -21.27 1.08 12.14
CA ALA A 529 -21.96 2.35 12.25
C ALA A 529 -23.07 2.47 11.19
N LEU A 530 -22.77 2.04 9.96
CA LEU A 530 -23.72 2.01 8.85
C LEU A 530 -24.88 1.05 9.15
N VAL A 531 -24.60 -0.19 9.54
CA VAL A 531 -25.62 -1.20 9.90
C VAL A 531 -26.52 -0.69 11.03
N TYR A 532 -25.94 -0.06 12.05
CA TYR A 532 -26.68 0.49 13.18
C TYR A 532 -27.57 1.68 12.81
N ILE A 533 -27.08 2.63 12.01
CA ILE A 533 -27.83 3.85 11.64
C ILE A 533 -28.93 3.53 10.63
N ARG A 534 -28.69 2.59 9.71
CA ARG A 534 -29.63 2.21 8.63
C ARG A 534 -30.55 1.05 8.99
N ASP A 535 -30.43 0.51 10.19
CA ASP A 535 -31.24 -0.61 10.68
C ASP A 535 -31.16 -1.84 9.74
N LEU A 536 -29.95 -2.12 9.23
CA LEU A 536 -29.73 -3.23 8.30
C LEU A 536 -29.66 -4.56 9.05
N THR A 537 -30.05 -5.63 8.36
CA THR A 537 -29.91 -6.98 8.90
C THR A 537 -28.45 -7.41 8.87
N TRP A 538 -27.98 -7.97 9.98
CA TRP A 538 -26.67 -8.61 10.07
C TRP A 538 -26.79 -10.07 9.62
N ASP A 539 -26.25 -10.37 8.44
CA ASP A 539 -26.26 -11.69 7.78
C ASP A 539 -24.86 -12.11 7.30
N PHE A 540 -23.80 -11.52 7.86
CA PHE A 540 -22.40 -11.64 7.40
C PHE A 540 -21.51 -12.51 8.30
N SER A 541 -22.05 -13.57 8.85
CA SER A 541 -21.41 -14.29 9.95
C SER A 541 -20.30 -15.23 9.48
N ALA A 542 -20.48 -15.87 8.31
CA ALA A 542 -19.47 -16.71 7.69
C ALA A 542 -18.23 -15.90 7.25
N GLU A 543 -18.46 -14.71 6.70
CA GLU A 543 -17.45 -13.75 6.25
C GLU A 543 -16.60 -13.27 7.42
N VAL A 544 -17.25 -12.88 8.52
CA VAL A 544 -16.54 -12.47 9.73
C VAL A 544 -15.77 -13.63 10.35
N LEU A 545 -16.30 -14.85 10.31
CA LEU A 545 -15.58 -16.02 10.82
C LEU A 545 -14.27 -16.25 10.06
N VAL A 546 -14.29 -16.08 8.74
CA VAL A 546 -13.09 -16.21 7.91
C VAL A 546 -12.02 -15.21 8.32
N ILE A 547 -12.38 -13.93 8.54
CA ILE A 547 -11.44 -12.92 9.03
C ILE A 547 -10.84 -13.35 10.37
N VAL A 548 -11.69 -13.78 11.31
CA VAL A 548 -11.27 -14.25 12.64
C VAL A 548 -10.29 -15.41 12.53
N VAL A 549 -10.59 -16.44 11.74
CA VAL A 549 -9.75 -17.62 11.56
C VAL A 549 -8.39 -17.24 10.98
N VAL A 550 -8.37 -16.47 9.88
CA VAL A 550 -7.13 -16.09 9.21
C VAL A 550 -6.27 -15.20 10.12
N CYS A 551 -6.86 -14.20 10.77
CA CYS A 551 -6.14 -13.31 11.67
C CYS A 551 -5.58 -14.04 12.90
N LEU A 552 -6.33 -14.97 13.50
CA LEU A 552 -5.85 -15.74 14.66
C LEU A 552 -4.77 -16.75 14.26
N VAL A 553 -4.92 -17.47 13.15
CA VAL A 553 -3.91 -18.42 12.67
C VAL A 553 -2.61 -17.71 12.33
N MET A 554 -2.67 -16.67 11.48
CA MET A 554 -1.49 -15.92 11.07
C MET A 554 -0.91 -15.10 12.23
N GLY A 555 -1.78 -14.51 13.06
CA GLY A 555 -1.39 -13.76 14.26
C GLY A 555 -0.66 -14.64 15.27
N ALA A 556 -1.19 -15.82 15.61
CA ALA A 556 -0.51 -16.76 16.49
C ALA A 556 0.82 -17.23 15.89
N PHE A 557 0.83 -17.60 14.60
CA PHE A 557 2.03 -18.05 13.92
C PHE A 557 3.16 -17.00 13.97
N ALA A 558 2.85 -15.74 13.65
CA ALA A 558 3.82 -14.64 13.66
C ALA A 558 4.15 -14.09 15.05
N SER A 559 3.30 -14.34 16.06
CA SER A 559 3.51 -13.88 17.45
C SER A 559 4.59 -14.67 18.20
N PHE A 560 4.77 -15.95 17.84
CA PHE A 560 5.70 -16.87 18.50
C PHE A 560 6.94 -17.19 17.67
N ARG A 561 6.96 -16.79 16.39
CA ARG A 561 8.11 -17.02 15.50
C ARG A 561 8.59 -15.72 14.88
N THR A 562 9.90 -15.53 14.93
CA THR A 562 10.61 -14.44 14.21
C THR A 562 11.23 -14.92 12.91
N THR A 563 11.15 -16.22 12.61
CA THR A 563 11.73 -16.82 11.40
C THR A 563 10.70 -17.65 10.66
N PHE A 564 10.57 -17.36 9.37
CA PHE A 564 9.57 -17.88 8.46
C PHE A 564 10.28 -18.68 7.35
N PRO A 565 10.46 -19.99 7.55
CA PRO A 565 11.00 -20.88 6.50
C PRO A 565 10.05 -20.96 5.31
N LEU A 566 10.58 -21.26 4.13
CA LEU A 566 9.82 -21.22 2.87
C LEU A 566 8.52 -22.05 2.90
N TRP A 567 8.46 -23.18 3.63
CA TRP A 567 7.23 -23.97 3.72
C TRP A 567 6.02 -23.19 4.26
N THR A 568 6.25 -22.12 5.02
CA THR A 568 5.17 -21.32 5.62
C THR A 568 4.41 -20.53 4.57
N SER A 569 5.05 -20.17 3.44
CA SER A 569 4.36 -19.50 2.34
C SER A 569 3.29 -20.40 1.71
N PHE A 570 3.52 -21.71 1.66
CA PHE A 570 2.51 -22.66 1.17
C PHE A 570 1.28 -22.70 2.07
N VAL A 571 1.46 -22.66 3.39
CA VAL A 571 0.34 -22.60 4.34
C VAL A 571 -0.45 -21.31 4.12
N ALA A 572 0.24 -20.18 3.98
CA ALA A 572 -0.40 -18.90 3.71
C ALA A 572 -1.18 -18.93 2.38
N PHE A 573 -0.59 -19.43 1.29
CA PHE A 573 -1.27 -19.54 -0.01
C PHE A 573 -2.46 -20.50 0.01
N LEU A 574 -2.41 -21.60 0.75
CA LEU A 574 -3.53 -22.53 0.89
C LEU A 574 -4.68 -21.95 1.74
N LEU A 575 -4.37 -21.03 2.66
CA LEU A 575 -5.37 -20.43 3.52
C LEU A 575 -6.35 -19.51 2.74
N TYR A 576 -5.92 -18.91 1.62
CA TYR A 576 -6.76 -18.07 0.76
C TYR A 576 -7.91 -18.83 0.04
N PRO A 577 -7.66 -19.89 -0.74
CA PRO A 577 -8.74 -20.69 -1.31
C PRO A 577 -9.54 -21.43 -0.23
N PHE A 578 -8.91 -21.79 0.89
CA PHE A 578 -9.61 -22.35 2.05
C PHE A 578 -10.64 -21.37 2.61
N SER A 579 -10.31 -20.09 2.75
CA SER A 579 -11.28 -19.08 3.20
C SER A 579 -12.49 -18.95 2.26
N LEU A 580 -12.27 -18.91 0.95
CA LEU A 580 -13.36 -18.85 -0.03
C LEU A 580 -14.25 -20.09 0.04
N ALA A 581 -13.64 -21.28 0.14
CA ALA A 581 -14.36 -22.53 0.29
C ALA A 581 -15.15 -22.59 1.61
N LEU A 582 -14.58 -22.06 2.70
CA LEU A 582 -15.24 -22.00 4.00
C LEU A 582 -16.50 -21.14 3.94
N VAL A 583 -16.43 -19.92 3.38
CA VAL A 583 -17.62 -19.08 3.19
C VAL A 583 -18.66 -19.80 2.34
N TYR A 584 -18.24 -20.37 1.20
CA TYR A 584 -19.17 -21.07 0.31
C TYR A 584 -19.91 -22.23 1.00
N VAL A 585 -19.19 -23.04 1.80
CA VAL A 585 -19.82 -24.14 2.55
C VAL A 585 -20.76 -23.62 3.63
N LEU A 586 -20.35 -22.60 4.38
CA LEU A 586 -21.15 -22.05 5.47
C LEU A 586 -22.44 -21.40 4.96
N ASP A 587 -22.37 -20.60 3.91
CA ASP A 587 -23.54 -19.88 3.38
C ASP A 587 -24.45 -20.79 2.55
N TYR A 588 -23.89 -21.53 1.58
CA TYR A 588 -24.70 -22.24 0.59
C TYR A 588 -25.12 -23.64 1.03
N ILE A 589 -24.34 -24.29 1.90
CA ILE A 589 -24.64 -25.66 2.34
C ILE A 589 -25.28 -25.66 3.72
N LEU A 590 -24.76 -24.85 4.65
CA LEU A 590 -25.22 -24.82 6.04
C LEU A 590 -26.23 -23.71 6.33
N GLY A 591 -26.39 -22.74 5.42
CA GLY A 591 -27.32 -21.62 5.58
C GLY A 591 -26.97 -20.72 6.77
N TRP A 592 -25.68 -20.56 7.06
CA TRP A 592 -25.19 -19.88 8.25
C TRP A 592 -24.92 -18.40 7.98
N SER A 593 -25.99 -17.63 7.77
CA SER A 593 -25.96 -16.17 7.63
C SER A 593 -26.24 -15.43 8.95
#